data_AF-A0A3A2Z6R4-F1
#
_entry.id   AF-A0A3A2Z6R4-F1
#
_cell.length_a   1.000
_cell.length_b   1.000
_cell.length_c   1.000
_cell.angle_alpha   90.00
_cell.angle_beta   90.00
_cell.angle_gamma   90.00
#
_symmetry.space_group_name_H-M   'P 1'
#
loop_
_entity.id
_entity.type
_entity.pdbx_description
1 polymer ?
#
loop_
_entity_poly.entity_id
_entity_poly.type
_entity_poly.pdbx_seq_one_letter_code
_entity_poly.pdbx_strand_id
1 'polypeptide(L)'
;MAAFFAVLSLSIVSDRLKARGPIMAAGCAVAAGGYIMLLATEKNSVRYAGTFLAAVGVFPGSALVMGWLSNNLAPHYVRATGLGVVISLANCSSFAATFIYLEKDAPEYVLGHSISLGSLVLCFLAICIQDLYLHWENRKRERGDRDDRLSYGNEEDLGNRHPGFKYTL
;
A
#
# COMPACT_ATOMS: atom_id res chain seq x y z
N MET A 1 10.41 22.83 -4.16
CA MET A 1 9.06 23.44 -4.14
C MET A 1 8.17 22.93 -5.28
N ALA A 2 8.62 22.94 -6.55
CA ALA A 2 7.82 22.40 -7.67
C ALA A 2 7.37 20.93 -7.47
N ALA A 3 8.25 20.09 -6.93
CA ALA A 3 7.95 18.71 -6.57
C ALA A 3 6.78 18.55 -5.59
N PHE A 4 6.71 19.44 -4.59
CA PHE A 4 5.68 19.41 -3.57
C PHE A 4 4.30 19.74 -4.15
N PHE A 5 4.24 20.72 -5.06
CA PHE A 5 3.02 21.08 -5.78
C PHE A 5 2.60 20.00 -6.79
N ALA A 6 3.53 19.39 -7.51
CA ALA A 6 3.24 18.28 -8.42
C ALA A 6 2.67 17.06 -7.66
N VAL A 7 3.28 16.71 -6.52
CA VAL A 7 2.79 15.68 -5.59
C VAL A 7 1.40 16.03 -5.09
N LEU A 8 1.16 17.26 -4.63
CA LEU A 8 -0.17 17.69 -4.18
C LEU A 8 -1.21 17.57 -5.29
N SER A 9 -0.92 18.02 -6.52
CA SER A 9 -1.86 17.95 -7.63
C SER A 9 -2.17 16.50 -8.05
N LEU A 10 -1.16 15.63 -8.14
CA LEU A 10 -1.37 14.21 -8.46
C LEU A 10 -2.07 13.46 -7.33
N SER A 11 -1.73 13.73 -6.07
CA SER A 11 -2.45 13.18 -4.91
C SER A 11 -3.90 13.63 -4.86
N ILE A 12 -4.20 14.91 -5.11
CA ILE A 12 -5.58 15.43 -5.09
C ILE A 12 -6.42 14.79 -6.19
N VAL A 13 -5.85 14.57 -7.38
CA VAL A 13 -6.53 13.88 -8.48
C VAL A 13 -6.73 12.40 -8.15
N SER A 14 -5.74 11.77 -7.52
CA SER A 14 -5.80 10.38 -7.04
C SER A 14 -6.85 10.17 -5.94
N ASP A 15 -6.93 11.09 -4.97
CA ASP A 15 -7.89 11.03 -3.85
C ASP A 15 -9.36 11.21 -4.29
N ARG A 16 -9.59 11.82 -5.45
CA ARG A 16 -10.96 12.08 -5.96
C ARG A 16 -11.68 10.82 -6.45
N LEU A 17 -10.99 9.69 -6.64
CA LEU A 17 -11.53 8.48 -7.29
C LEU A 17 -12.23 7.47 -6.36
N LYS A 18 -12.21 7.66 -5.03
CA LYS A 18 -13.04 6.92 -4.04
C LYS A 18 -13.02 5.36 -4.08
N ALA A 19 -12.09 4.72 -4.78
CA ALA A 19 -11.90 3.26 -4.79
C ALA A 19 -10.48 2.91 -4.33
N ARG A 20 -10.31 2.44 -3.09
CA ARG A 20 -9.00 2.50 -2.40
C ARG A 20 -8.00 1.49 -2.96
N GLY A 21 -8.43 0.25 -3.25
CA GLY A 21 -7.63 -0.80 -3.89
C GLY A 21 -7.01 -0.39 -5.24
N PRO A 22 -7.79 0.00 -6.26
CA PRO A 22 -7.26 0.35 -7.58
C PRO A 22 -6.41 1.64 -7.56
N ILE A 23 -6.68 2.57 -6.66
CA ILE A 23 -5.86 3.78 -6.49
C ILE A 23 -4.46 3.41 -5.96
N MET A 24 -4.39 2.49 -4.99
CA MET A 24 -3.12 2.04 -4.43
C MET A 24 -2.30 1.25 -5.46
N ALA A 25 -2.96 0.41 -6.26
CA ALA A 25 -2.36 -0.30 -7.38
C ALA A 25 -1.81 0.66 -8.46
N ALA A 26 -2.56 1.72 -8.80
CA ALA A 26 -2.11 2.75 -9.73
C ALA A 26 -0.90 3.53 -9.18
N GLY A 27 -0.89 3.85 -7.89
CA GLY A 27 0.26 4.50 -7.22
C GLY A 27 1.54 3.65 -7.30
N CYS A 28 1.42 2.34 -7.08
CA CYS A 28 2.53 1.41 -7.31
C CYS A 28 2.98 1.36 -8.78
N ALA A 29 2.06 1.39 -9.75
CA ALA A 29 2.45 1.41 -11.17
C ALA A 29 3.23 2.69 -11.54
N VAL A 30 2.82 3.84 -11.02
CA VAL A 30 3.51 5.13 -11.21
C VAL A 30 4.90 5.10 -10.57
N ALA A 31 5.02 4.56 -9.35
CA ALA A 31 6.31 4.46 -8.68
C ALA A 31 7.26 3.48 -9.37
N ALA A 32 6.75 2.35 -9.89
CA ALA A 32 7.53 1.41 -10.70
C ALA A 32 8.08 2.09 -11.96
N GLY A 33 7.26 2.90 -12.64
CA GLY A 33 7.70 3.72 -13.78
C GLY A 33 8.83 4.69 -13.42
N GLY A 34 8.79 5.29 -12.23
CA GLY A 34 9.83 6.19 -11.72
C GLY A 34 11.17 5.47 -11.49
N TYR A 35 11.14 4.28 -10.92
CA TYR A 35 12.34 3.45 -10.74
C TYR A 35 12.90 2.92 -12.06
N ILE A 36 12.04 2.55 -13.03
CA ILE A 36 12.46 2.15 -14.37
C ILE A 36 13.16 3.32 -15.08
N MET A 37 12.63 4.55 -14.96
CA MET A 37 13.28 5.75 -15.51
C MET A 37 14.65 6.02 -14.89
N LEU A 38 14.85 5.72 -13.60
CA LEU A 38 16.16 5.85 -12.95
C LEU A 38 17.18 4.82 -13.43
N LEU A 39 16.72 3.61 -13.74
CA LEU A 39 17.56 2.50 -14.22
C LEU A 39 17.90 2.60 -15.72
N ALA A 40 17.00 3.16 -16.52
CA ALA A 40 17.14 3.17 -17.98
C ALA A 40 17.95 4.36 -18.53
N THR A 41 18.39 5.31 -17.68
CA THR A 41 19.03 6.53 -18.19
C THR A 41 20.13 7.08 -17.29
N GLU A 42 21.21 7.53 -17.93
CA GLU A 42 22.32 8.21 -17.25
C GLU A 42 22.14 9.74 -17.22
N LYS A 43 21.15 10.28 -17.95
CA LYS A 43 20.90 11.73 -18.00
C LYS A 43 20.36 12.25 -16.67
N ASN A 44 21.10 13.18 -16.05
CA ASN A 44 20.78 13.73 -14.73
C ASN A 44 19.38 14.36 -14.63
N SER A 45 18.91 15.01 -15.70
CA SER A 45 17.57 15.61 -15.77
C SER A 45 16.45 14.56 -15.67
N VAL A 46 16.65 13.39 -16.26
CA VAL A 46 15.64 12.32 -16.28
C VAL A 46 15.69 11.51 -14.98
N ARG A 47 16.87 11.32 -14.38
CA ARG A 47 17.00 10.77 -13.01
C ARG A 47 16.28 11.67 -11.98
N TYR A 48 16.36 13.00 -12.12
CA TYR A 48 15.59 13.92 -11.29
C TYR A 48 14.08 13.79 -11.50
N ALA A 49 13.62 13.68 -12.75
CA ALA A 49 12.20 13.48 -13.03
C ALA A 49 11.68 12.14 -12.48
N GLY A 50 12.46 11.06 -12.62
CA GLY A 50 12.10 9.73 -12.14
C GLY A 50 12.03 9.62 -10.61
N THR A 51 12.90 10.31 -9.86
CA THR A 51 12.82 10.34 -8.39
C THR A 51 11.57 11.06 -7.92
N PHE A 52 11.18 12.15 -8.58
CA PHE A 52 9.92 12.83 -8.30
C PHE A 52 8.72 11.94 -8.62
N LEU A 53 8.73 11.24 -9.75
CA LEU A 53 7.65 10.32 -10.12
C LEU A 53 7.50 9.18 -9.10
N ALA A 54 8.64 8.61 -8.65
CA ALA A 54 8.66 7.59 -7.61
C ALA A 54 8.10 8.10 -6.26
N ALA A 55 8.51 9.30 -5.84
CA ALA A 55 8.02 9.93 -4.63
C ALA A 55 6.49 10.17 -4.67
N VAL A 56 5.96 10.65 -5.79
CA VAL A 56 4.52 10.89 -5.99
C VAL A 56 3.70 9.61 -5.81
N GLY A 57 4.19 8.46 -6.28
CA GLY A 57 3.47 7.19 -6.16
C GLY A 57 3.53 6.58 -4.76
N VAL A 58 4.68 6.68 -4.08
CA VAL A 58 4.92 6.00 -2.78
C VAL A 58 4.27 6.73 -1.61
N PHE A 59 4.36 8.06 -1.54
CA PHE A 59 3.88 8.82 -0.38
C PHE A 59 2.39 8.65 -0.07
N PRO A 60 1.45 8.82 -1.02
CA PRO A 60 0.02 8.65 -0.73
C PRO A 60 -0.32 7.21 -0.32
N GLY A 61 0.38 6.21 -0.88
CA GLY A 61 0.15 4.80 -0.57
C GLY A 61 0.24 4.46 0.93
N SER A 62 1.15 5.12 1.65
CA SER A 62 1.34 4.91 3.09
C SER A 62 0.10 5.28 3.92
N ALA A 63 -0.54 6.41 3.60
CA ALA A 63 -1.77 6.87 4.27
C ALA A 63 -2.97 6.02 3.87
N LEU A 64 -3.07 5.63 2.59
CA LEU A 64 -4.15 4.79 2.09
C LEU A 64 -4.14 3.40 2.74
N VAL A 65 -2.98 2.75 2.86
CA VAL A 65 -2.84 1.43 3.53
C VAL A 65 -3.34 1.51 4.97
N MET A 66 -2.94 2.54 5.72
CA MET A 66 -3.34 2.71 7.12
C MET A 66 -4.86 2.93 7.24
N GLY A 67 -5.45 3.75 6.37
CA GLY A 67 -6.89 3.96 6.31
C GLY A 67 -7.67 2.70 5.90
N TRP A 68 -7.11 1.88 5.00
CA TRP A 68 -7.70 0.62 4.57
C TRP A 68 -7.65 -0.42 5.67
N LEU A 69 -6.49 -0.60 6.33
CA LEU A 69 -6.33 -1.51 7.46
C LEU A 69 -7.25 -1.13 8.62
N SER A 70 -7.26 0.15 8.97
CA SER A 70 -8.14 0.74 9.99
C SER A 70 -9.62 0.45 9.75
N ASN A 71 -10.07 0.47 8.48
CA ASN A 71 -11.47 0.23 8.13
C ASN A 71 -11.83 -1.25 8.04
N ASN A 72 -10.85 -2.12 7.80
CA ASN A 72 -11.06 -3.56 7.73
C ASN A 72 -10.81 -4.26 9.08
N LEU A 73 -10.43 -3.53 10.13
CA LEU A 73 -10.26 -4.03 11.49
C LEU A 73 -11.32 -3.47 12.45
N ALA A 74 -12.16 -4.37 12.96
CA ALA A 74 -13.08 -4.21 14.07
C ALA A 74 -13.04 -5.49 14.92
N PRO A 75 -13.14 -5.41 16.26
CA PRO A 75 -13.37 -4.27 17.15
C PRO A 75 -12.12 -3.40 17.46
N HIS A 76 -12.31 -2.29 18.21
CA HIS A 76 -11.29 -1.25 18.45
C HIS A 76 -9.95 -1.76 18.98
N TYR A 77 -9.94 -2.78 19.85
CA TYR A 77 -8.71 -3.34 20.40
C TYR A 77 -7.87 -4.05 19.33
N VAL A 78 -8.50 -4.82 18.43
CA VAL A 78 -7.80 -5.50 17.33
C VAL A 78 -7.23 -4.49 16.35
N ARG A 79 -7.98 -3.41 16.06
CA ARG A 79 -7.51 -2.31 15.20
C ARG A 79 -6.26 -1.64 15.77
N ALA A 80 -6.24 -1.32 17.06
CA ALA A 80 -5.10 -0.69 17.71
C ALA A 80 -3.86 -1.60 17.66
N THR A 81 -4.01 -2.89 17.99
CA THR A 81 -2.90 -3.86 17.93
C THR A 81 -2.41 -4.07 16.51
N GLY A 82 -3.32 -4.20 15.53
CA GLY A 82 -2.96 -4.38 14.12
C GLY A 82 -2.20 -3.20 13.54
N LEU A 83 -2.65 -1.97 13.81
CA LEU A 83 -1.92 -0.76 13.42
C LEU A 83 -0.56 -0.68 14.09
N GLY A 84 -0.49 -1.01 15.39
CA GLY A 84 0.78 -1.05 16.13
C GLY A 84 1.80 -2.03 15.54
N VAL A 85 1.37 -3.24 15.17
CA VAL A 85 2.25 -4.24 14.54
C VAL A 85 2.79 -3.75 13.19
N VAL A 86 1.93 -3.13 12.36
CA VAL A 86 2.36 -2.60 11.06
C VAL A 86 3.36 -1.46 11.22
N ILE A 87 3.16 -0.56 12.19
CA ILE A 87 4.10 0.53 12.48
C ILE A 87 5.44 -0.03 12.98
N SER A 88 5.43 -1.06 13.83
CA SER A 88 6.67 -1.71 14.30
C SER A 88 7.45 -2.33 13.15
N LEU A 89 6.78 -3.05 12.25
CA LEU A 89 7.40 -3.63 11.04
C LEU A 89 7.93 -2.55 10.10
N ALA A 90 7.21 -1.43 9.95
CA ALA A 90 7.67 -0.30 9.15
C ALA A 90 9.00 0.26 9.68
N ASN A 91 9.14 0.44 11.00
CA ASN A 91 10.38 0.89 11.60
C ASN A 91 11.54 -0.11 11.38
N CYS A 92 11.29 -1.42 11.47
CA CYS A 92 12.30 -2.43 11.14
C CYS A 92 12.75 -2.36 9.68
N SER A 93 11.83 -2.10 8.74
CA SER A 93 12.16 -1.97 7.32
C SER A 93 13.07 -0.76 7.04
N SER A 94 12.88 0.35 7.76
CA SER A 94 13.72 1.55 7.64
C SER A 94 15.18 1.26 8.00
N PHE A 95 15.41 0.41 9.01
CA PHE A 95 16.76 -0.01 9.36
C PHE A 95 17.41 -0.82 8.23
N ALA A 96 16.69 -1.81 7.69
CA ALA A 96 17.17 -2.61 6.57
C ALA A 96 17.47 -1.76 5.32
N ALA A 97 16.63 -0.76 5.03
CA ALA A 97 16.81 0.14 3.88
C ALA A 97 18.13 0.93 3.92
N THR A 98 18.61 1.25 5.12
CA THR A 98 19.88 1.99 5.31
C THR A 98 21.10 1.19 4.81
N PHE A 99 21.04 -0.15 4.84
CA PHE A 99 22.15 -1.01 4.41
C PHE A 99 22.12 -1.39 2.93
N ILE A 100 21.08 -0.99 2.20
CA ILE A 100 20.88 -1.36 0.78
C ILE A 100 21.74 -0.50 -0.16
N TYR A 101 22.03 0.75 0.22
CA TYR A 101 22.85 1.67 -0.57
C TYR A 101 24.29 1.63 -0.10
N LEU A 102 25.09 0.75 -0.71
CA LEU A 102 26.49 0.59 -0.39
C LEU A 102 27.38 1.47 -1.29
N GLU A 103 28.42 2.10 -0.73
CA GLU A 103 29.33 3.01 -1.47
C GLU A 103 30.03 2.33 -2.65
N LYS A 104 30.25 1.01 -2.58
CA LYS A 104 30.85 0.19 -3.64
C LYS A 104 30.05 0.17 -4.95
N ASP A 105 28.74 0.46 -4.89
CA ASP A 105 27.84 0.43 -6.05
C ASP A 105 27.62 1.83 -6.66
N ALA A 106 28.36 2.84 -6.20
CA ALA A 106 28.39 4.16 -6.81
C ALA A 106 28.99 4.10 -8.24
N PRO A 107 28.52 4.89 -9.22
CA PRO A 107 27.55 6.01 -9.14
C PRO A 107 26.11 5.69 -9.55
N GLU A 108 25.85 4.48 -10.06
CA GLU A 108 24.53 4.10 -10.60
C GLU A 108 23.62 3.42 -9.55
N TYR A 109 24.20 2.82 -8.50
CA TYR A 109 23.47 2.14 -7.41
C TYR A 109 22.40 1.17 -7.93
N VAL A 110 22.70 0.42 -8.99
CA VAL A 110 21.74 -0.47 -9.67
C VAL A 110 21.11 -1.46 -8.69
N LEU A 111 21.91 -1.98 -7.75
CA LEU A 111 21.47 -2.93 -6.73
C LEU A 111 20.36 -2.34 -5.83
N GLY A 112 20.53 -1.10 -5.36
CA GLY A 112 19.55 -0.43 -4.50
C GLY A 112 18.25 -0.08 -5.24
N HIS A 113 18.35 0.36 -6.49
CA HIS A 113 17.17 0.64 -7.33
C HIS A 113 16.41 -0.66 -7.68
N SER A 114 17.13 -1.76 -7.91
CA SER A 114 16.53 -3.07 -8.21
C SER A 114 15.77 -3.63 -7.01
N ILE A 115 16.34 -3.55 -5.81
CA ILE A 115 15.68 -4.01 -4.58
C ILE A 115 14.43 -3.16 -4.29
N SER A 116 14.53 -1.84 -4.51
CA SER A 116 13.39 -0.92 -4.35
C SER A 116 12.27 -1.22 -5.34
N LEU A 117 12.60 -1.54 -6.60
CA LEU A 117 11.63 -1.94 -7.61
C LEU A 117 11.00 -3.29 -7.25
N GLY A 118 11.80 -4.27 -6.80
CA GLY A 118 11.33 -5.57 -6.36
C GLY A 118 10.37 -5.50 -5.17
N SER A 119 10.68 -4.68 -4.16
CA SER A 119 9.79 -4.48 -3.01
C SER A 119 8.49 -3.80 -3.41
N LEU A 120 8.53 -2.91 -4.40
CA LEU A 120 7.36 -2.22 -4.92
C LEU A 120 6.43 -3.15 -5.73
N VAL A 121 7.00 -4.07 -6.51
CA VAL A 121 6.23 -5.12 -7.20
C VAL A 121 5.61 -6.09 -6.20
N LEU A 122 6.33 -6.49 -5.16
CA LEU A 122 5.78 -7.30 -4.07
C LEU A 122 4.63 -6.59 -3.36
N CYS A 123 4.76 -5.27 -3.13
CA CYS A 123 3.69 -4.45 -2.57
C CYS A 123 2.46 -4.45 -3.49
N PHE A 124 2.64 -4.23 -4.79
CA PHE A 124 1.55 -4.29 -5.77
C PHE A 124 0.83 -5.64 -5.75
N LEU A 125 1.58 -6.75 -5.73
CA LEU A 125 0.99 -8.08 -5.65
C LEU A 125 0.22 -8.29 -4.34
N ALA A 126 0.76 -7.86 -3.21
CA ALA A 126 0.09 -7.97 -1.91
C ALA A 126 -1.24 -7.18 -1.90
N ILE A 127 -1.26 -5.99 -2.49
CA ILE A 127 -2.46 -5.15 -2.64
C ILE A 127 -3.50 -5.87 -3.49
N CYS A 128 -3.12 -6.40 -4.66
CA CYS A 128 -4.02 -7.14 -5.53
C CYS A 128 -4.59 -8.39 -4.85
N ILE A 129 -3.75 -9.16 -4.14
CA ILE A 129 -4.20 -10.34 -3.40
C ILE A 129 -5.21 -9.94 -2.32
N GLN A 130 -4.92 -8.87 -1.58
CA GLN A 130 -5.80 -8.40 -0.52
C GLN A 130 -7.14 -7.88 -1.08
N ASP A 131 -7.12 -7.15 -2.18
CA ASP A 131 -8.33 -6.67 -2.87
C ASP A 131 -9.19 -7.84 -3.38
N LEU A 132 -8.57 -8.85 -4.01
CA LEU A 132 -9.26 -10.08 -4.45
C LEU A 132 -9.82 -10.87 -3.27
N TYR A 133 -9.08 -10.98 -2.17
CA TYR A 133 -9.54 -11.65 -0.96
C TYR A 133 -10.75 -10.93 -0.36
N LEU A 134 -10.71 -9.60 -0.25
CA LEU A 134 -11.84 -8.80 0.24
C LEU A 134 -13.06 -8.92 -0.69
N HIS A 135 -12.87 -8.91 -2.00
CA HIS A 135 -13.95 -9.15 -2.97
C HIS A 135 -14.57 -10.54 -2.83
N TRP A 136 -13.74 -11.58 -2.69
CA TRP A 136 -14.20 -12.96 -2.52
C TRP A 136 -14.95 -13.14 -1.20
N GLU A 137 -14.41 -12.58 -0.12
CA GLU A 137 -14.99 -12.59 1.22
C GLU A 137 -16.34 -11.85 1.25
N ASN A 138 -16.44 -10.67 0.63
CA ASN A 138 -17.69 -9.93 0.51
C ASN A 138 -18.73 -10.73 -0.31
N ARG A 139 -18.35 -11.34 -1.44
CA ARG A 139 -19.25 -12.19 -2.24
C ARG A 139 -19.73 -13.43 -1.49
N LYS A 140 -18.87 -14.03 -0.66
CA LYS A 140 -19.24 -15.20 0.16
C LYS A 140 -20.23 -14.83 1.26
N ARG A 141 -20.09 -13.64 1.85
CA ARG A 141 -21.05 -13.09 2.83
C ARG A 141 -22.37 -12.69 2.19
N GLU A 142 -22.37 -12.11 0.99
CA GLU A 142 -23.59 -11.78 0.23
C GLU A 142 -24.41 -13.02 -0.18
N ARG A 143 -23.78 -14.19 -0.28
CA ARG A 143 -24.45 -15.47 -0.55
C ARG A 143 -25.11 -16.11 0.68
N GLY A 144 -24.98 -15.52 1.87
CA GLY A 144 -25.51 -16.08 3.13
C GLY A 144 -24.69 -17.27 3.67
N ASP A 145 -23.58 -17.64 3.03
CA ASP A 145 -22.75 -18.82 3.33
C ASP A 145 -21.98 -18.72 4.67
N ARG A 146 -22.26 -17.67 5.45
CA ARG A 146 -21.64 -17.34 6.75
C ARG A 146 -22.64 -16.90 7.82
N ASP A 147 -23.95 -17.01 7.55
CA ASP A 147 -25.00 -16.73 8.52
C ASP A 147 -25.00 -17.73 9.69
N ASP A 148 -24.40 -18.91 9.51
CA ASP A 148 -24.10 -19.89 10.58
C ASP A 148 -23.22 -19.31 11.71
N ARG A 149 -22.64 -18.12 11.55
CA ARG A 149 -21.85 -17.48 12.61
C ARG A 149 -22.71 -16.70 13.61
N LEU A 150 -23.96 -16.41 13.26
CA LEU A 150 -24.95 -15.78 14.16
C LEU A 150 -25.48 -16.77 15.21
N SER A 151 -25.36 -18.08 14.97
CA SER A 151 -25.85 -19.13 15.86
C SER A 151 -24.86 -19.57 16.94
N TYR A 152 -23.60 -19.14 16.89
CA TYR A 152 -22.52 -19.62 17.76
C TYR A 152 -22.11 -18.69 18.93
N GLY A 153 -22.71 -17.51 19.11
CA GLY A 153 -22.38 -16.62 20.25
C GLY A 153 -23.01 -15.23 20.20
N ASN A 154 -22.78 -14.41 21.24
CA ASN A 154 -23.29 -13.04 21.38
C ASN A 154 -22.86 -12.16 20.18
N GLU A 155 -23.83 -11.52 19.52
CA GLU A 155 -23.64 -10.68 18.32
C GLU A 155 -22.61 -9.56 18.52
N GLU A 156 -22.45 -9.07 19.75
CA GLU A 156 -21.51 -8.01 20.13
C GLU A 156 -20.03 -8.42 20.06
N ASP A 157 -19.71 -9.72 20.21
CA ASP A 157 -18.33 -10.25 20.15
C ASP A 157 -17.87 -10.58 18.72
N LEU A 158 -18.79 -10.61 17.75
CA LEU A 158 -18.46 -11.00 16.38
C LEU A 158 -17.64 -9.94 15.63
N GLY A 159 -17.74 -8.64 15.95
CA GLY A 159 -16.92 -7.58 15.35
C GLY A 159 -16.77 -7.69 13.82
N ASN A 160 -15.54 -7.84 13.31
CA ASN A 160 -15.24 -8.08 11.88
C ASN A 160 -15.83 -9.36 11.28
N ARG A 161 -16.16 -10.35 12.11
CA ARG A 161 -16.76 -11.63 11.71
C ARG A 161 -18.28 -11.53 11.57
N HIS A 162 -18.87 -10.39 11.93
CA HIS A 162 -20.30 -10.15 11.77
C HIS A 162 -20.69 -10.24 10.28
N PRO A 163 -21.72 -11.03 9.91
CA PRO A 163 -22.09 -11.24 8.51
C PRO A 163 -22.52 -9.95 7.80
N GLY A 164 -23.07 -8.98 8.53
CA GLY A 164 -23.40 -7.64 8.01
C GLY A 164 -22.21 -6.67 7.81
N PHE A 165 -20.99 -7.02 8.22
CA PHE A 165 -19.81 -6.15 8.05
C PHE A 165 -19.29 -6.24 6.61
N LYS A 166 -19.42 -5.15 5.84
CA LYS A 166 -18.88 -5.02 4.48
C LYS A 166 -17.46 -4.47 4.54
N TYR A 167 -16.50 -5.24 4.05
CA TYR A 167 -15.13 -4.75 3.91
C TYR A 167 -15.07 -3.65 2.87
N THR A 168 -14.30 -2.59 3.16
CA THR A 168 -14.12 -1.46 2.23
C THR A 168 -13.10 -1.88 1.17
N LEU A 169 -13.42 -1.68 -0.11
CA LEU A 169 -12.54 -1.94 -1.25
C LEU A 169 -11.67 -0.72 -1.59
#